data_AF-A0A9D7NZU9-F1
#
_entry.id   AF-A0A9D7NZU9-F1
#
_cell.length_a   1.000
_cell.length_b   1.000
_cell.length_c   1.000
_cell.angle_alpha   90.00
_cell.angle_beta   90.00
_cell.angle_gamma   90.00
#
_symmetry.space_group_name_H-M   'P 1'
#
loop_
_entity.id
_entity.type
_entity.pdbx_description
1 polymer ?
#
loop_
_entity_poly.entity_id
_entity_poly.type
_entity_poly.pdbx_seq_one_letter_code
_entity_poly.pdbx_strand_id
1 'polypeptide(L)'
;MRVSDFAMTFQQKQKDKKTWAELVELFEYVQAHPKVLRPLLLQALLKIRLLREEQTVKFPTPQRASLQDTLAVTHAFLKTKSGGARLQVVGFAVFDAMRKTWGIFDVVLTSSVNASDASSGKPADVVCRRDGEVIMACEVKDRDLNIEMLHGKITNARLEKVGELFALIRGKIYRTNRR
;
A
#
# COMPACT_ATOMS: atom_id res chain seq x y z
N MET A 1 28.28 -7.47 -31.46
CA MET A 1 28.58 -6.77 -30.20
C MET A 1 29.91 -7.31 -29.68
N ARG A 2 31.04 -6.65 -29.97
CA ARG A 2 32.32 -6.97 -29.32
C ARG A 2 32.26 -6.29 -27.95
N VAL A 3 32.31 -7.07 -26.87
CA VAL A 3 32.43 -6.51 -25.53
C VAL A 3 33.84 -5.93 -25.44
N SER A 4 33.98 -4.62 -25.54
CA SER A 4 35.26 -3.90 -25.62
C SER A 4 36.04 -3.85 -24.29
N ASP A 5 35.53 -4.50 -23.24
CA ASP A 5 35.87 -4.11 -21.86
C ASP A 5 36.61 -5.21 -21.06
N PHE A 6 36.90 -6.36 -21.68
CA PHE A 6 37.72 -7.43 -21.06
C PHE A 6 39.12 -7.44 -21.67
N ALA A 7 40.02 -6.66 -21.08
CA ALA A 7 41.43 -6.63 -21.46
C ALA A 7 42.33 -6.53 -20.22
N MET A 8 43.57 -7.00 -20.35
CA MET A 8 44.58 -6.91 -19.29
C MET A 8 44.85 -5.46 -18.86
N THR A 9 44.65 -4.50 -19.76
CA THR A 9 44.78 -3.06 -19.48
C THR A 9 43.83 -2.57 -18.37
N PHE A 10 42.73 -3.27 -18.10
CA PHE A 10 41.78 -2.93 -17.03
C PHE A 10 42.03 -3.67 -15.72
N GLN A 11 43.01 -4.59 -15.65
CA GLN A 11 43.29 -5.41 -14.47
C GLN A 11 43.60 -4.57 -13.22
N GLN A 12 44.28 -3.43 -13.37
CA GLN A 12 44.64 -2.55 -12.25
C GLN A 12 43.41 -1.93 -11.54
N LYS A 13 42.26 -1.88 -12.21
CA LYS A 13 41.00 -1.34 -11.66
C LYS A 13 40.17 -2.41 -10.92
N GLN A 14 40.58 -3.67 -10.97
CA GLN A 14 39.82 -4.78 -10.41
C GLN A 14 40.29 -5.11 -9.00
N LYS A 15 39.33 -5.44 -8.12
CA LYS A 15 39.61 -5.86 -6.76
C LYS A 15 40.34 -7.20 -6.71
N ASP A 16 39.96 -8.13 -7.59
CA ASP A 16 40.62 -9.43 -7.75
C ASP A 16 41.37 -9.49 -9.08
N LYS A 17 42.66 -9.17 -9.02
CA LYS A 17 43.53 -9.12 -10.20
C LYS A 17 43.81 -10.51 -10.77
N LYS A 18 43.80 -11.55 -9.94
CA LYS A 18 44.12 -12.93 -10.35
C LYS A 18 42.96 -13.51 -11.15
N THR A 19 41.76 -13.47 -10.57
CA THR A 19 40.53 -13.96 -11.23
C THR A 19 40.24 -13.17 -12.51
N TRP A 20 40.58 -11.87 -12.55
CA TRP A 20 40.46 -11.10 -13.79
C TRP A 20 41.38 -11.60 -14.90
N ALA A 21 42.63 -11.95 -14.60
CA ALA A 21 43.57 -12.47 -15.59
C ALA A 21 43.09 -13.82 -16.15
N GLU A 22 42.65 -14.72 -15.26
CA GLU A 22 42.07 -16.02 -15.65
C GLU A 22 40.83 -15.86 -16.56
N LEU A 23 40.01 -14.85 -16.28
CA LEU A 23 38.83 -14.54 -17.10
C LEU A 23 39.22 -14.02 -18.50
N VAL A 24 40.22 -13.13 -18.59
CA VAL A 24 40.71 -12.62 -19.87
C VAL A 24 41.30 -13.76 -20.71
N GLU A 25 42.10 -14.64 -20.11
CA GLU A 25 42.66 -15.83 -20.78
C GLU A 25 41.55 -16.75 -21.30
N LEU A 26 40.50 -16.97 -20.51
CA LEU A 26 39.33 -17.74 -20.94
C LEU A 26 38.64 -17.11 -22.15
N PHE A 27 38.48 -15.79 -22.18
CA PHE A 27 37.89 -15.09 -23.31
C PHE A 27 38.75 -15.20 -24.58
N GLU A 28 40.07 -15.04 -24.45
CA GLU A 28 41.01 -15.22 -25.56
C GLU A 28 40.96 -16.66 -26.10
N TYR A 29 40.92 -17.66 -25.21
CA TYR A 29 40.78 -19.06 -25.60
C TYR A 29 39.48 -19.34 -26.36
N VAL A 30 38.34 -18.83 -25.88
CA VAL A 30 37.03 -19.01 -26.54
C VAL A 30 36.98 -18.28 -27.87
N GLN A 31 37.61 -17.12 -27.98
CA GLN A 31 37.70 -16.37 -29.24
C GLN A 31 38.53 -17.13 -30.29
N ALA A 32 39.62 -17.79 -29.87
CA ALA A 32 40.41 -18.68 -30.71
C ALA A 32 39.68 -20.01 -31.05
N HIS A 33 38.76 -20.46 -30.19
CA HIS A 33 38.05 -21.74 -30.34
C HIS A 33 36.51 -21.57 -30.26
N PRO A 34 35.84 -20.95 -31.24
CA PRO A 34 34.42 -20.60 -31.14
C PRO A 34 33.47 -21.78 -30.89
N LYS A 35 33.87 -23.00 -31.30
CA LYS A 35 33.09 -24.24 -31.08
C LYS A 35 32.90 -24.56 -29.60
N VAL A 36 33.79 -24.08 -28.71
CA VAL A 36 33.70 -24.34 -27.26
C VAL A 36 32.80 -23.34 -26.52
N LEU A 37 32.37 -22.25 -27.17
CA LEU A 37 31.56 -21.21 -26.54
C LEU A 37 30.25 -21.75 -25.96
N ARG A 38 29.52 -22.53 -26.77
CA ARG A 38 28.23 -23.08 -26.38
C ARG A 38 28.32 -24.02 -25.17
N PRO A 39 29.19 -25.05 -25.15
CA PRO A 39 29.31 -25.93 -23.98
C PRO A 39 29.80 -25.18 -22.73
N LEU A 40 30.73 -24.24 -22.87
CA LEU A 40 31.23 -23.45 -21.74
C LEU A 40 30.13 -22.56 -21.13
N LEU A 41 29.34 -21.87 -21.97
CA LEU A 41 28.21 -21.06 -21.51
C LEU A 41 27.17 -21.92 -20.78
N LEU A 42 26.85 -23.11 -21.32
CA LEU A 42 25.92 -24.03 -20.68
C LEU A 42 26.44 -24.52 -19.32
N GLN A 43 27.73 -24.80 -19.21
CA GLN A 43 28.36 -25.19 -17.95
C GLN A 43 28.33 -24.05 -16.92
N ALA A 44 28.60 -22.82 -17.33
CA ALA A 44 28.50 -21.64 -16.48
C ALA A 44 27.06 -21.43 -15.97
N LEU A 45 26.06 -21.51 -16.86
CA LEU A 45 24.65 -21.41 -16.50
C LEU A 45 24.21 -22.52 -15.56
N LEU A 46 24.66 -23.76 -15.79
CA LEU A 46 24.40 -24.87 -14.89
C LEU A 46 25.01 -24.63 -13.51
N LYS A 47 26.25 -24.14 -13.43
CA LYS A 47 26.90 -23.85 -12.15
C LYS A 47 26.21 -22.71 -11.40
N ILE A 48 25.78 -21.66 -12.10
CA ILE A 48 24.96 -20.58 -11.51
C ILE A 48 23.66 -21.15 -10.94
N ARG A 49 22.97 -22.03 -11.69
CA ARG A 49 21.74 -22.67 -11.21
C ARG A 49 21.98 -23.49 -9.95
N LEU A 50 23.01 -24.34 -9.92
CA LEU A 50 23.36 -25.14 -8.75
C LEU A 50 23.69 -24.26 -7.54
N LEU A 51 24.48 -23.20 -7.74
CA LEU A 51 24.78 -22.24 -6.66
C LEU A 51 23.52 -21.54 -6.14
N ARG A 52 22.55 -21.25 -6.99
CA ARG A 52 21.26 -20.68 -6.58
C ARG A 52 20.37 -21.69 -5.84
N GLU A 53 20.42 -22.97 -6.21
CA GLU A 53 19.68 -24.04 -5.52
C GLU A 53 20.29 -24.31 -4.13
N GLU A 54 21.62 -24.23 -3.98
CA GLU A 54 22.32 -24.35 -2.70
C GLU A 54 22.10 -23.13 -1.79
N GLN A 55 21.97 -21.93 -2.38
CA GLN A 55 21.67 -20.71 -1.63
C GLN A 55 20.21 -20.68 -1.18
N THR A 56 19.96 -21.14 0.05
CA THR A 56 18.69 -20.92 0.73
C THR A 56 18.61 -19.46 1.20
N VAL A 57 18.25 -18.54 0.30
CA VAL A 57 17.93 -17.16 0.69
C VAL A 57 16.60 -17.21 1.45
N LYS A 58 16.67 -17.27 2.79
CA LYS A 58 15.50 -17.05 3.64
C LYS A 58 15.11 -15.59 3.52
N PHE A 59 14.19 -15.30 2.60
CA PHE A 59 13.49 -14.03 2.66
C PHE A 59 12.71 -14.00 3.98
N PRO A 60 12.92 -13.01 4.86
CA PRO A 60 12.01 -12.80 5.97
C PRO A 60 10.68 -12.38 5.35
N THR A 61 9.81 -13.34 5.08
CA THR A 61 8.41 -13.04 4.80
C THR A 61 7.88 -12.44 6.09
N PRO A 62 7.50 -11.15 6.14
CA PRO A 62 6.89 -10.60 7.34
C PRO A 62 5.74 -11.52 7.72
N GLN A 63 5.71 -11.93 8.99
CA GLN A 63 4.62 -12.78 9.47
C GLN A 63 3.31 -12.09 9.11
N ARG A 64 2.41 -12.84 8.46
CA ARG A 64 1.07 -12.33 8.16
C ARG A 64 0.44 -11.94 9.49
N ALA A 65 0.10 -10.66 9.65
CA ALA A 65 -0.62 -10.21 10.83
C ALA A 65 -1.93 -11.01 10.92
N SER A 66 -2.18 -11.63 12.07
CA SER A 66 -3.46 -12.28 12.28
C SER A 66 -4.57 -11.22 12.32
N LEU A 67 -5.82 -11.66 12.11
CA LEU A 67 -6.97 -10.78 12.32
C LEU A 67 -6.95 -10.20 13.74
N GLN A 68 -6.58 -11.02 14.73
CA GLN A 68 -6.51 -10.62 16.12
C GLN A 68 -5.45 -9.53 16.37
N ASP A 69 -4.26 -9.67 15.79
CA ASP A 69 -3.21 -8.65 15.89
C ASP A 69 -3.63 -7.34 15.22
N THR A 70 -4.27 -7.45 14.04
CA THR A 70 -4.77 -6.29 13.30
C THR A 70 -5.83 -5.54 14.10
N LEU A 71 -6.77 -6.27 14.72
CA LEU A 71 -7.79 -5.69 15.59
C LEU A 71 -7.17 -5.08 16.85
N ALA A 72 -6.19 -5.75 17.47
CA ALA A 72 -5.51 -5.24 18.66
C ALA A 72 -4.76 -3.92 18.38
N VAL A 73 -4.01 -3.86 17.29
CA VAL A 73 -3.31 -2.64 16.85
C VAL A 73 -4.30 -1.53 16.49
N THR A 74 -5.38 -1.86 15.78
CA THR A 74 -6.42 -0.89 15.43
C THR A 74 -7.09 -0.33 16.68
N HIS A 75 -7.41 -1.18 17.65
CA HIS A 75 -8.00 -0.76 18.93
C HIS A 75 -7.04 0.11 19.73
N ALA A 76 -5.76 -0.26 19.81
CA ALA A 76 -4.72 0.54 20.46
C ALA A 76 -4.56 1.91 19.79
N PHE A 77 -4.56 1.95 18.45
CA PHE A 77 -4.50 3.17 17.66
C PHE A 77 -5.71 4.07 17.94
N LEU A 78 -6.92 3.51 17.99
CA LEU A 78 -8.13 4.28 18.27
C LEU A 78 -8.22 4.76 19.72
N LYS A 79 -7.46 4.19 20.68
CA LYS A 79 -7.57 4.52 22.11
C LYS A 79 -7.32 6.01 22.41
N THR A 80 -6.34 6.65 21.76
CA THR A 80 -6.11 8.08 21.95
C THR A 80 -7.16 8.89 21.19
N LYS A 81 -7.77 9.88 21.86
CA LYS A 81 -8.68 10.82 21.21
C LYS A 81 -7.92 11.63 20.16
N SER A 82 -8.58 11.87 19.03
CA SER A 82 -7.98 12.58 17.88
C SER A 82 -8.94 13.58 17.23
N GLY A 83 -10.09 13.84 17.86
CA GLY A 83 -11.12 14.68 17.28
C GLY A 83 -11.80 14.07 16.06
N GLY A 84 -11.61 12.77 15.80
CA GLY A 84 -12.16 12.06 14.64
C GLY A 84 -11.10 11.58 13.65
N ALA A 85 -9.91 12.17 13.62
CA ALA A 85 -8.91 11.89 12.59
C ALA A 85 -8.50 10.41 12.52
N ARG A 86 -8.23 9.76 13.66
CA ARG A 86 -7.86 8.34 13.68
C ARG A 86 -9.01 7.43 13.25
N LEU A 87 -10.23 7.76 13.67
CA LEU A 87 -11.43 7.01 13.29
C LEU A 87 -11.72 7.16 11.79
N GLN A 88 -11.47 8.35 11.23
CA GLN A 88 -11.61 8.64 9.82
C GLN A 88 -10.57 7.89 8.98
N VAL A 89 -9.32 7.85 9.42
CA VAL A 89 -8.26 7.08 8.75
C VAL A 89 -8.61 5.60 8.71
N VAL A 90 -9.08 5.04 9.83
CA VAL A 90 -9.50 3.62 9.87
C VAL A 90 -10.73 3.39 8.99
N GLY A 91 -11.75 4.24 9.07
CA GLY A 91 -12.94 4.15 8.22
C GLY A 91 -12.62 4.22 6.73
N PHE A 92 -11.80 5.19 6.32
CA PHE A 92 -11.29 5.30 4.95
C PHE A 92 -10.56 4.03 4.50
N ALA A 93 -9.63 3.53 5.33
CA ALA A 93 -8.84 2.35 4.99
C ALA A 93 -9.72 1.10 4.82
N VAL A 94 -10.75 0.93 5.66
CA VAL A 94 -11.73 -0.15 5.52
C VAL A 94 -12.47 -0.02 4.20
N PHE A 95 -13.08 1.14 3.90
CA PHE A 95 -13.83 1.31 2.66
C PHE A 95 -12.95 1.19 1.40
N ASP A 96 -11.71 1.69 1.42
CA ASP A 96 -10.77 1.51 0.30
C ASP A 96 -10.35 0.03 0.15
N ALA A 97 -10.25 -0.72 1.24
CA ALA A 97 -10.04 -2.17 1.17
C ALA A 97 -11.26 -2.89 0.55
N MET A 98 -12.48 -2.50 0.92
CA MET A 98 -13.71 -3.02 0.30
C MET A 98 -13.75 -2.71 -1.20
N ARG A 99 -13.39 -1.48 -1.57
CA ARG A 99 -13.26 -1.04 -2.97
C ARG A 99 -12.31 -1.95 -3.74
N LYS A 100 -11.09 -2.15 -3.24
CA LYS A 100 -10.06 -2.95 -3.90
C LYS A 100 -10.39 -4.44 -3.97
N THR A 101 -11.08 -4.97 -2.97
CA THR A 101 -11.35 -6.41 -2.85
C THR A 101 -12.60 -6.82 -3.60
N TRP A 102 -13.67 -6.02 -3.52
CA TRP A 102 -14.99 -6.39 -4.02
C TRP A 102 -15.52 -5.49 -5.13
N GLY A 103 -14.85 -4.35 -5.43
CA GLY A 103 -15.30 -3.43 -6.47
C GLY A 103 -16.67 -2.78 -6.16
N ILE A 104 -17.01 -2.65 -4.88
CA ILE A 104 -18.32 -2.07 -4.48
C ILE A 104 -18.38 -0.57 -4.79
N PHE A 105 -17.22 0.10 -4.72
CA PHE A 105 -17.04 1.51 -5.03
C PHE A 105 -16.07 1.66 -6.21
N ASP A 106 -16.12 2.79 -6.92
CA ASP A 106 -15.10 3.17 -7.90
C ASP A 106 -14.00 3.98 -7.23
N VAL A 107 -14.39 4.87 -6.31
CA VAL A 107 -13.49 5.74 -5.56
C VAL A 107 -13.97 5.94 -4.14
N VAL A 108 -13.01 5.99 -3.21
CA VAL A 108 -13.20 6.39 -1.81
C VAL A 108 -12.36 7.63 -1.59
N LEU A 109 -12.97 8.68 -1.06
CA LEU A 109 -12.37 9.99 -0.83
C LEU A 109 -12.46 10.36 0.64
N THR A 110 -11.48 11.13 1.12
CA THR A 110 -11.47 11.68 2.47
C THR A 110 -11.40 13.21 2.43
N SER A 111 -11.90 13.85 3.47
CA SER A 111 -11.89 15.30 3.67
C SER A 111 -10.84 15.68 4.71
N SER A 112 -10.20 16.85 4.59
CA SER A 112 -9.29 17.34 5.63
C SER A 112 -10.10 17.75 6.86
N VAL A 113 -9.70 17.29 8.04
CA VAL A 113 -10.32 17.64 9.34
C VAL A 113 -10.29 19.15 9.62
N ASN A 114 -9.40 19.89 8.95
CA ASN A 114 -9.17 21.33 9.17
C ASN A 114 -9.79 22.24 8.08
N ALA A 115 -10.51 21.70 7.10
CA ALA A 115 -11.17 22.54 6.10
C ALA A 115 -12.46 23.11 6.68
N SER A 116 -12.62 24.44 6.68
CA SER A 116 -13.88 25.06 7.05
C SER A 116 -15.01 24.58 6.13
N ASP A 117 -16.13 24.17 6.74
CA ASP A 117 -17.29 23.53 6.10
C ASP A 117 -17.91 24.32 4.93
N ALA A 118 -17.53 25.59 4.76
CA ALA A 118 -18.09 26.49 3.74
C ALA A 118 -17.47 26.36 2.33
N SER A 119 -16.38 25.60 2.14
CA SER A 119 -15.62 25.68 0.87
C SER A 119 -15.28 24.35 0.16
N SER A 120 -15.57 23.18 0.76
CA SER A 120 -15.04 21.91 0.23
C SER A 120 -15.98 21.15 -0.71
N GLY A 121 -17.29 21.46 -0.72
CA GLY A 121 -18.27 20.79 -1.60
C GLY A 121 -18.35 19.26 -1.39
N LYS A 122 -17.96 18.76 -0.21
CA LYS A 122 -17.96 17.33 0.12
C LYS A 122 -18.99 17.01 1.22
N PRO A 123 -19.85 16.00 1.01
CA PRO A 123 -20.99 15.70 1.87
C PRO A 123 -20.65 15.14 3.26
N ALA A 124 -19.45 14.56 3.43
CA ALA A 124 -19.00 13.95 4.68
C ALA A 124 -17.47 13.84 4.79
N ASP A 125 -17.01 13.35 5.95
CA ASP A 125 -15.61 13.11 6.28
C ASP A 125 -14.97 12.04 5.37
N VAL A 126 -15.73 11.00 5.02
CA VAL A 126 -15.38 9.99 4.01
C VAL A 126 -16.53 9.82 3.03
N VAL A 127 -16.22 9.74 1.74
CA VAL A 127 -17.22 9.67 0.66
C VAL A 127 -16.87 8.55 -0.28
N CYS A 128 -17.81 7.65 -0.54
CA CYS A 128 -17.67 6.55 -1.49
C CYS A 128 -18.58 6.80 -2.69
N ARG A 129 -18.02 6.70 -3.90
CA ARG A 129 -18.75 6.93 -5.15
C ARG A 129 -18.75 5.72 -6.05
N ARG A 130 -19.80 5.64 -6.88
CA ARG A 130 -19.96 4.69 -7.96
C ARG A 130 -20.68 5.37 -9.11
N ASP A 131 -20.19 5.19 -10.34
CA ASP A 131 -20.76 5.80 -11.55
C ASP A 131 -20.90 7.33 -11.45
N GLY A 132 -19.98 7.97 -10.72
CA GLY A 132 -19.99 9.42 -10.46
C GLY A 132 -20.91 9.89 -9.33
N GLU A 133 -21.78 9.03 -8.81
CA GLU A 133 -22.74 9.33 -7.75
C GLU A 133 -22.20 9.01 -6.36
N VAL A 134 -22.67 9.74 -5.32
CA VAL A 134 -22.31 9.46 -3.93
C VAL A 134 -23.23 8.39 -3.36
N ILE A 135 -22.79 7.14 -3.40
CA ILE A 135 -23.58 6.02 -2.89
C ILE A 135 -23.47 5.86 -1.38
N MET A 136 -22.37 6.31 -0.76
CA MET A 136 -22.25 6.33 0.69
C MET A 136 -21.44 7.54 1.17
N ALA A 137 -21.99 8.25 2.14
CA ALA A 137 -21.29 9.27 2.90
C ALA A 137 -21.10 8.78 4.33
N CYS A 138 -19.88 8.85 4.85
CA CYS A 138 -19.54 8.42 6.19
C CYS A 138 -19.09 9.63 7.03
N GLU A 139 -19.90 9.97 8.02
CA GLU A 139 -19.61 11.00 9.01
C GLU A 139 -18.86 10.37 10.20
N VAL A 140 -17.79 11.03 10.64
CA VAL A 140 -16.93 10.55 11.71
C VAL A 140 -16.97 11.52 12.88
N LYS A 141 -17.27 11.00 14.07
CA LYS A 141 -17.31 11.80 15.31
C LYS A 141 -16.68 11.05 16.47
N ASP A 142 -15.68 11.67 17.09
CA ASP A 142 -14.99 11.18 18.30
C ASP A 142 -15.49 11.94 19.55
N ARG A 143 -16.80 12.24 19.57
CA ARG A 143 -17.51 12.96 20.63
C ARG A 143 -18.95 12.47 20.75
N ASP A 144 -19.57 12.79 21.88
CA ASP A 144 -21.00 12.52 22.09
C ASP A 144 -21.83 13.33 21.07
N LEU A 145 -22.95 12.73 20.65
CA LEU A 145 -23.84 13.30 19.65
C LEU A 145 -25.27 13.39 20.17
N ASN A 146 -25.87 14.56 19.98
CA ASN A 146 -27.30 14.75 20.12
C ASN A 146 -28.02 14.25 18.85
N ILE A 147 -29.18 13.59 19.01
CA ILE A 147 -30.05 13.17 17.90
C ILE A 147 -30.39 14.32 16.94
N GLU A 148 -30.56 15.55 17.43
CA GLU A 148 -30.85 16.70 16.56
C GLU A 148 -29.71 16.97 15.56
N MET A 149 -28.45 16.76 15.98
CA MET A 149 -27.29 16.89 15.09
C MET A 149 -27.28 15.81 14.00
N LEU A 150 -27.72 14.59 14.36
CA LEU A 150 -27.89 13.48 13.42
C LEU A 150 -29.00 13.76 12.41
N HIS A 151 -30.14 14.31 12.85
CA HIS A 151 -31.22 14.74 11.94
C HIS A 151 -30.77 15.81 10.97
N GLY A 152 -29.98 16.81 11.43
CA GLY A 152 -29.40 17.81 10.54
C GLY A 152 -28.54 17.17 9.43
N LYS A 153 -27.73 16.18 9.78
CA LYS A 153 -26.88 15.45 8.82
C LYS A 153 -27.69 14.60 7.83
N ILE A 154 -28.76 13.94 8.29
CA ILE A 154 -29.67 13.20 7.40
C ILE A 154 -30.32 14.16 6.39
N THR A 155 -30.77 15.33 6.83
CA THR A 155 -31.35 16.34 5.94
C THR A 155 -30.35 16.81 4.89
N ASN A 156 -29.11 17.11 5.29
CA ASN A 156 -28.06 17.52 4.35
C ASN A 156 -27.72 16.41 3.34
N ALA A 157 -27.57 15.17 3.80
CA ALA A 157 -27.29 14.02 2.94
C ALA A 157 -28.39 13.83 1.87
N ARG A 158 -29.66 14.05 2.24
CA ARG A 158 -30.79 14.02 1.29
C ARG A 158 -30.72 15.14 0.26
N LEU A 159 -30.38 16.37 0.68
CA LEU A 159 -30.19 17.50 -0.24
C LEU A 159 -29.07 17.24 -1.25
N GLU A 160 -28.01 16.55 -0.81
CA GLU A 160 -26.86 16.19 -1.64
C GLU A 160 -27.04 14.87 -2.40
N LYS A 161 -28.24 14.27 -2.35
CA LYS A 161 -28.60 13.01 -3.03
C LYS A 161 -27.65 11.85 -2.70
N VAL A 162 -27.20 11.78 -1.46
CA VAL A 162 -26.42 10.64 -0.95
C VAL A 162 -27.32 9.42 -0.86
N GLY A 163 -26.89 8.28 -1.42
CA GLY A 163 -27.62 7.02 -1.34
C GLY A 163 -27.76 6.52 0.10
N GLU A 164 -26.62 6.39 0.80
CA GLU A 164 -26.55 5.89 2.18
C GLU A 164 -25.73 6.82 3.08
N LEU A 165 -26.23 7.10 4.29
CA LEU A 165 -25.49 7.83 5.32
C LEU A 165 -25.05 6.89 6.43
N PHE A 166 -23.74 6.77 6.61
CA PHE A 166 -23.14 5.97 7.66
C PHE A 166 -22.51 6.88 8.72
N ALA A 167 -22.69 6.56 10.00
CA ALA A 167 -22.13 7.35 11.10
C ALA A 167 -21.19 6.51 11.96
N LEU A 168 -19.90 6.83 11.92
CA LEU A 168 -18.88 6.26 12.79
C LEU A 168 -18.73 7.13 14.04
N ILE A 169 -19.34 6.69 15.13
CA ILE A 169 -19.45 7.46 16.36
C ILE A 169 -18.68 6.76 17.48
N ARG A 170 -17.70 7.46 18.02
CA ARG A 170 -17.01 7.10 19.25
C ARG A 170 -17.41 8.07 20.36
N GLY A 171 -18.57 7.80 20.94
CA GLY A 171 -19.23 8.62 21.95
C GLY A 171 -20.63 8.06 22.23
N LYS A 172 -21.33 8.65 23.19
CA LYS A 172 -22.74 8.32 23.45
C LYS A 172 -23.63 9.10 22.47
N ILE A 173 -24.66 8.44 21.98
CA ILE A 173 -25.78 9.10 21.31
C ILE A 173 -26.86 9.30 22.36
N TYR A 174 -27.34 10.53 22.53
CA TYR A 174 -28.33 10.85 23.54
C TYR A 174 -29.44 11.75 22.98
N ARG A 175 -30.63 11.63 23.56
CA ARG A 175 -31.72 12.59 23.37
C ARG A 175 -31.54 13.72 24.37
N THR A 176 -31.62 14.97 23.91
CA THR A 176 -31.88 16.09 24.81
C THR A 176 -33.24 15.84 25.48
N ASN A 177 -33.25 15.68 26.81
CA ASN A 177 -34.48 15.77 27.57
C ASN A 177 -34.94 17.22 27.45
N ARG A 178 -35.98 17.47 26.63
CA ARG A 178 -36.76 18.70 26.74
C ARG A 178 -37.32 18.72 28.16
N ARG A 179 -36.82 19.65 28.97
CA ARG A 179 -37.55 20.12 30.16
C ARG A 179 -38.78 20.88 29.70
#